data_AF-A0A1B1PJ04-F1
#
_entry.id   AF-A0A1B1PJ04-F1
#
_cell.length_a   1.000
_cell.length_b   1.000
_cell.length_c   1.000
_cell.angle_alpha   90.00
_cell.angle_beta   90.00
_cell.angle_gamma   90.00
#
_symmetry.space_group_name_H-M   'P 1'
#
loop_
_entity.id
_entity.type
_entity.pdbx_description
1 polymer ?
#
loop_
_entity_poly.entity_id
_entity_poly.type
_entity_poly.pdbx_seq_one_letter_code
_entity_poly.pdbx_strand_id
1 'polypeptide(L)'
;IISPQANKPVMGIVQDTLCGIRKFTLRDTFLDWSAVQNILMWVPDWDGNVPIPAILAPKPLWTGKQILSMTIPVGINIVRAPEVSSPNPVEDDGMLIENGEIIYGIVDKKTVGAAQGGLVHVVFREKGPEACRGLFSGLQMVVNYWLFHNGF
;
A
#
# COMPACT_ATOMS: atom_id res chain seq x y z
N ILE A 1 -8.67 -8.12 15.28
CA ILE A 1 -7.92 -8.13 13.99
C ILE A 1 -7.22 -9.46 13.79
N ILE A 2 -6.36 -9.91 14.72
CA ILE A 2 -5.81 -11.29 14.75
C ILE A 2 -6.69 -12.19 15.63
N SER A 3 -6.91 -13.44 15.22
CA SER A 3 -7.64 -14.45 16.01
C SER A 3 -6.69 -15.55 16.52
N PRO A 4 -6.87 -16.03 17.77
CA PRO A 4 -6.11 -17.14 18.32
C PRO A 4 -6.43 -18.48 17.66
N GLN A 5 -7.54 -18.60 16.91
CA GLN A 5 -7.94 -19.86 16.27
C GLN A 5 -6.91 -20.39 15.26
N ALA A 6 -6.29 -19.49 14.51
CA ALA A 6 -5.35 -19.84 13.44
C ALA A 6 -4.09 -18.96 13.44
N ASN A 7 -3.86 -18.19 14.52
CA ASN A 7 -2.72 -17.28 14.67
C ASN A 7 -2.49 -16.36 13.45
N LYS A 8 -3.59 -15.92 12.83
CA LYS A 8 -3.57 -15.09 11.61
C LYS A 8 -4.67 -14.02 11.65
N PRO A 9 -4.56 -12.97 10.83
CA PRO A 9 -5.62 -11.98 10.71
C PRO A 9 -6.92 -12.63 10.24
N VAL A 10 -8.05 -12.20 10.81
CA VAL A 10 -9.40 -12.53 10.31
C VAL A 10 -9.95 -11.39 9.45
N MET A 11 -9.47 -10.17 9.69
CA MET A 11 -9.77 -8.98 8.90
C MET A 11 -8.66 -8.75 7.87
N GLY A 12 -9.04 -8.26 6.70
CA GLY A 12 -8.13 -7.91 5.59
C GLY A 12 -8.86 -7.02 4.59
N ILE A 13 -8.13 -6.44 3.65
CA ILE A 13 -8.72 -5.65 2.55
C ILE A 13 -9.45 -6.59 1.58
N VAL A 14 -10.69 -6.23 1.23
CA VAL A 14 -11.60 -7.05 0.40
C VAL A 14 -12.34 -6.19 -0.63
N GLN A 15 -13.05 -6.86 -1.54
CA GLN A 15 -13.96 -6.24 -2.54
C GLN A 15 -13.28 -5.13 -3.36
N ASP A 16 -13.92 -3.98 -3.47
CA ASP A 16 -13.52 -2.88 -4.35
C ASP A 16 -12.15 -2.34 -4.00
N THR A 17 -11.86 -2.18 -2.70
CA THR A 17 -10.55 -1.74 -2.25
C THR A 17 -9.46 -2.75 -2.64
N LEU A 18 -9.74 -4.06 -2.60
CA LEU A 18 -8.76 -5.08 -3.01
C LEU A 18 -8.53 -5.08 -4.54
N CYS A 19 -9.57 -4.82 -5.33
CA CYS A 19 -9.44 -4.66 -6.77
C CYS A 19 -8.69 -3.36 -7.12
N GLY A 20 -9.06 -2.26 -6.46
CA GLY A 20 -8.50 -0.94 -6.65
C GLY A 20 -7.02 -0.88 -6.27
N ILE A 21 -6.63 -1.47 -5.13
CA ILE A 21 -5.24 -1.41 -4.64
C ILE A 21 -4.28 -2.13 -5.60
N ARG A 22 -4.73 -3.19 -6.25
CA ARG A 22 -3.95 -3.88 -7.28
C ARG A 22 -3.72 -2.97 -8.48
N LYS A 23 -4.80 -2.39 -9.05
CA LYS A 23 -4.69 -1.45 -10.19
C LYS A 23 -3.83 -0.25 -9.81
N PHE A 24 -4.05 0.31 -8.62
CA PHE A 24 -3.35 1.48 -8.10
C PHE A 24 -1.84 1.26 -7.97
N THR A 25 -1.42 0.04 -7.62
CA THR A 25 0.00 -0.27 -7.38
C THR A 25 0.72 -0.82 -8.59
N LEU A 26 0.11 -0.84 -9.78
CA LEU A 26 0.83 -1.19 -11.01
C LEU A 26 1.89 -0.13 -11.35
N ARG A 27 2.94 -0.53 -12.08
CA ARG A 27 4.06 0.37 -12.46
C ARG A 27 3.66 1.45 -13.46
N ASP A 28 2.64 1.18 -14.26
CA ASP A 28 2.08 2.09 -15.26
C ASP A 28 1.12 3.14 -14.64
N THR A 29 0.79 3.01 -13.36
CA THR A 29 -0.15 3.90 -12.68
C THR A 29 0.59 5.10 -12.10
N PHE A 30 0.46 6.22 -12.83
CA PHE A 30 0.97 7.53 -12.45
C PHE A 30 -0.16 8.48 -12.09
N LEU A 31 0.09 9.29 -11.08
CA LEU A 31 -0.80 10.33 -10.58
C LEU A 31 -0.19 11.68 -10.88
N ASP A 32 -1.00 12.60 -11.36
CA ASP A 32 -0.60 13.98 -11.50
C ASP A 32 -0.78 14.77 -10.20
N TRP A 33 -0.24 15.99 -10.21
CA TRP A 33 -0.25 16.83 -9.03
C TRP A 33 -1.66 17.08 -8.47
N SER A 34 -2.64 17.33 -9.34
CA SER A 34 -4.04 17.52 -8.94
C SER A 34 -4.64 16.29 -8.27
N ALA A 35 -4.39 15.09 -8.80
CA ALA A 35 -4.86 13.86 -8.19
C ALA A 35 -4.20 13.63 -6.83
N VAL A 36 -2.88 13.83 -6.73
CA VAL A 36 -2.12 13.67 -5.50
C VAL A 36 -2.62 14.60 -4.41
N GLN A 37 -2.80 15.89 -4.70
CA GLN A 37 -3.29 16.87 -3.72
C GLN A 37 -4.61 16.44 -3.09
N ASN A 38 -5.56 15.96 -3.90
CA ASN A 38 -6.85 15.53 -3.37
C ASN A 38 -6.77 14.20 -2.60
N ILE A 39 -5.93 13.26 -3.06
CA ILE A 39 -5.74 11.97 -2.39
C ILE A 39 -5.07 12.15 -1.02
N LEU A 40 -4.09 13.04 -0.89
CA LEU A 40 -3.36 13.27 0.35
C LEU A 40 -4.26 13.71 1.51
N MET A 41 -5.37 14.39 1.22
CA MET A 41 -6.38 14.77 2.23
C MET A 41 -7.06 13.57 2.91
N TRP A 42 -6.95 12.37 2.32
CA TRP A 42 -7.52 11.12 2.83
C TRP A 42 -6.50 10.24 3.56
N VAL A 43 -5.22 10.62 3.57
CA VAL A 43 -4.17 9.89 4.29
C VAL A 43 -4.30 10.18 5.78
N PRO A 44 -4.49 9.16 6.64
CA PRO A 44 -4.63 9.35 8.08
C PRO A 44 -3.31 9.86 8.67
N ASP A 45 -3.41 10.78 9.63
CA ASP A 45 -2.26 11.35 10.35
C ASP A 45 -1.16 11.91 9.44
N TRP A 46 -1.53 12.41 8.25
CA TRP A 46 -0.59 13.04 7.33
C TRP A 46 0.08 14.26 7.96
N ASP A 47 1.40 14.32 7.87
CA ASP A 47 2.27 15.34 8.46
C ASP A 47 2.32 16.65 7.65
N GLY A 48 1.60 16.73 6.53
CA GLY A 48 1.61 17.86 5.62
C GLY A 48 2.77 17.85 4.62
N ASN A 49 3.68 16.86 4.71
CA ASN A 49 4.79 16.74 3.79
C ASN A 49 4.39 15.94 2.56
N VAL A 50 4.49 16.58 1.42
CA VAL A 50 4.24 15.96 0.13
C VAL A 50 5.52 15.23 -0.29
N PRO A 51 5.45 13.94 -0.66
CA PRO A 51 6.65 13.22 -1.05
C PRO A 51 7.15 13.71 -2.43
N ILE A 52 8.46 13.61 -2.67
CA ILE A 52 9.09 14.05 -3.93
C ILE A 52 8.58 13.16 -5.08
N PRO A 53 8.09 13.71 -6.20
CA PRO A 53 7.56 12.89 -7.30
C PRO A 53 8.60 11.91 -7.84
N ALA A 54 8.16 10.69 -8.17
CA ALA A 54 9.03 9.66 -8.77
C ALA A 54 9.61 10.10 -10.13
N ILE A 55 8.87 10.92 -10.88
CA ILE A 55 9.32 11.52 -12.14
C ILE A 55 9.22 13.04 -11.99
N LEU A 56 10.33 13.75 -12.19
CA LEU A 56 10.39 15.21 -12.05
C LEU A 56 10.11 15.96 -13.37
N ALA A 57 10.58 15.42 -14.50
CA ALA A 57 10.45 16.02 -15.82
C ALA A 57 9.95 14.98 -16.84
N PRO A 58 9.17 15.37 -17.87
CA PRO A 58 8.74 16.74 -18.22
C PRO A 58 7.59 17.29 -17.36
N LYS A 59 6.86 16.42 -16.64
CA LYS A 59 5.81 16.78 -15.69
C LYS A 59 6.05 16.00 -14.38
N PRO A 60 5.82 16.61 -13.21
CA PRO A 60 5.90 15.87 -11.95
C PRO A 60 4.81 14.81 -11.87
N LEU A 61 5.22 13.55 -11.70
CA LEU A 61 4.33 12.39 -11.57
C LEU A 61 4.72 11.55 -10.37
N TRP A 62 3.71 11.11 -9.63
CA TRP A 62 3.83 10.21 -8.50
C TRP A 62 3.35 8.82 -8.88
N THR A 63 3.94 7.79 -8.29
CA THR A 63 3.43 6.42 -8.47
C THR A 63 2.35 6.14 -7.43
N GLY A 64 1.41 5.23 -7.76
CA GLY A 64 0.44 4.79 -6.75
C GLY A 64 1.10 4.07 -5.57
N LYS A 65 2.20 3.33 -5.78
CA LYS A 65 2.99 2.72 -4.69
C LYS A 65 3.50 3.76 -3.69
N GLN A 66 3.99 4.88 -4.20
CA GLN A 66 4.52 5.96 -3.38
C GLN A 66 3.42 6.58 -2.49
N ILE A 67 2.25 6.87 -3.06
CA ILE A 67 1.13 7.42 -2.30
C ILE A 67 0.56 6.40 -1.30
N LEU A 68 0.47 5.13 -1.70
CA LEU A 68 0.02 4.06 -0.82
C LEU A 68 0.97 3.84 0.37
N SER A 69 2.27 4.00 0.16
CA SER A 69 3.30 3.87 1.21
C SER A 69 3.07 4.83 2.36
N MET A 70 2.50 6.02 2.10
CA MET A 70 2.19 7.00 3.16
C MET A 70 1.14 6.51 4.17
N THR A 71 0.36 5.49 3.82
CA THR A 71 -0.60 4.85 4.74
C THR A 71 0.03 3.76 5.61
N ILE A 72 1.25 3.34 5.29
CA ILE A 72 1.97 2.28 6.01
C ILE A 72 2.81 2.92 7.12
N PRO A 73 2.69 2.45 8.38
CA PRO A 73 3.49 2.98 9.47
C PRO A 73 5.00 2.80 9.24
N VAL A 74 5.78 3.81 9.63
CA VAL A 74 7.25 3.80 9.56
C VAL A 74 7.83 2.62 10.36
N GLY A 75 8.88 1.99 9.83
CA GLY A 75 9.58 0.87 10.48
C GLY A 75 8.99 -0.50 10.20
N ILE A 76 7.97 -0.60 9.34
CA ILE A 76 7.44 -1.89 8.86
C ILE A 76 8.32 -2.40 7.74
N ASN A 77 8.74 -3.67 7.85
CA ASN A 77 9.56 -4.33 6.84
C ASN A 77 8.93 -5.65 6.43
N ILE A 78 8.77 -5.87 5.11
CA ILE A 78 8.19 -7.10 4.55
C ILE A 78 8.98 -7.50 3.32
N VAL A 79 9.40 -8.76 3.28
CA VAL A 79 10.08 -9.35 2.13
C VAL A 79 9.33 -10.58 1.68
N ARG A 80 8.86 -10.56 0.44
CA ARG A 80 8.35 -11.72 -0.29
C ARG A 80 9.17 -11.85 -1.56
N ALA A 81 9.94 -12.93 -1.64
CA ALA A 81 10.78 -13.21 -2.80
C ALA A 81 9.92 -13.38 -4.06
N PRO A 82 10.33 -12.81 -5.20
CA PRO A 82 9.77 -13.15 -6.51
C PRO A 82 10.10 -14.60 -6.88
N GLU A 83 9.36 -15.18 -7.83
CA GLU A 83 9.62 -16.53 -8.37
C GLU A 83 11.03 -16.64 -8.96
N VAL A 84 11.44 -15.63 -9.71
CA VAL A 84 12.83 -15.48 -10.16
C VAL A 84 13.53 -14.54 -9.20
N SER A 85 14.39 -15.10 -8.35
CA SER A 85 15.16 -14.34 -7.37
C SER A 85 16.00 -13.26 -8.06
N SER A 86 15.54 -12.03 -7.97
CA SER A 86 16.18 -10.83 -8.49
C SER A 86 15.89 -9.69 -7.51
N PRO A 87 16.88 -8.84 -7.19
CA PRO A 87 16.63 -7.62 -6.42
C PRO A 87 15.75 -6.63 -7.18
N ASN A 88 15.67 -6.75 -8.52
CA ASN A 88 14.84 -5.93 -9.40
C ASN A 88 13.98 -6.84 -10.28
N PRO A 89 12.82 -7.31 -9.79
CA PRO A 89 11.96 -8.20 -10.57
C PRO A 89 11.36 -7.45 -11.77
N VAL A 90 11.49 -8.01 -12.98
CA VAL A 90 10.99 -7.37 -14.22
C VAL A 90 9.47 -7.28 -14.23
N GLU A 91 8.80 -8.34 -13.77
CA GLU A 91 7.33 -8.46 -13.76
C GLU A 91 6.65 -7.84 -12.52
N ASP A 92 7.42 -7.12 -11.70
CA ASP A 92 6.93 -6.57 -10.42
C ASP A 92 6.36 -7.64 -9.47
N ASP A 93 6.92 -8.85 -9.59
CA ASP A 93 6.61 -9.98 -8.73
C ASP A 93 7.28 -9.83 -7.35
N GLY A 94 6.75 -10.55 -6.36
CA GLY A 94 7.17 -10.44 -4.98
C GLY A 94 6.54 -9.25 -4.24
N MET A 95 7.19 -8.83 -3.16
CA MET A 95 6.85 -7.61 -2.40
C MET A 95 8.06 -7.22 -1.55
N LEU A 96 8.49 -5.97 -1.65
CA LEU A 96 9.49 -5.41 -0.75
C LEU A 96 8.94 -4.12 -0.15
N ILE A 97 8.77 -4.13 1.17
CA ILE A 97 8.45 -2.95 1.97
C ILE A 97 9.63 -2.74 2.92
N GLU A 98 10.24 -1.57 2.86
CA GLU A 98 11.37 -1.18 3.70
C GLU A 98 11.04 0.11 4.43
N ASN A 99 11.13 0.08 5.77
CA ASN A 99 10.80 1.21 6.65
C ASN A 99 9.42 1.85 6.40
N GLY A 100 8.43 1.09 5.92
CA GLY A 100 7.10 1.59 5.56
C GLY A 100 6.96 2.05 4.10
N GLU A 101 8.01 1.98 3.29
CA GLU A 101 7.99 2.34 1.87
C GLU A 101 7.95 1.11 0.97
N ILE A 102 7.02 1.09 0.00
CA ILE A 102 6.93 0.02 -1.01
C ILE A 102 7.99 0.27 -2.09
N ILE A 103 9.03 -0.56 -2.12
CA ILE A 103 10.12 -0.47 -3.08
C ILE A 103 9.74 -1.13 -4.41
N TYR A 104 9.21 -2.35 -4.35
CA TYR A 104 8.69 -3.06 -5.52
C TYR A 104 7.57 -4.03 -5.13
N GLY A 105 6.83 -4.49 -6.14
CA GLY A 105 5.78 -5.50 -5.97
C GLY A 105 4.38 -4.93 -6.12
N ILE A 106 3.50 -5.70 -6.76
CA ILE A 106 2.08 -5.36 -6.86
C ILE A 106 1.38 -5.74 -5.55
N VAL A 107 0.62 -4.81 -4.98
CA VAL A 107 -0.12 -5.05 -3.74
C VAL A 107 -1.38 -5.85 -4.04
N ASP A 108 -1.43 -7.05 -3.48
CA ASP A 108 -2.44 -8.07 -3.76
C ASP A 108 -3.04 -8.66 -2.48
N LYS A 109 -3.93 -9.63 -2.65
CA LYS A 109 -4.56 -10.36 -1.53
C LYS A 109 -3.54 -11.02 -0.60
N LYS A 110 -2.40 -11.49 -1.13
CA LYS A 110 -1.34 -12.09 -0.30
C LYS A 110 -0.70 -11.05 0.62
N THR A 111 -0.70 -9.78 0.23
CA THR A 111 -0.09 -8.67 0.98
C THR A 111 -1.06 -8.03 1.96
N VAL A 112 -2.24 -7.60 1.51
CA VAL A 112 -3.21 -6.82 2.32
C VAL A 112 -4.42 -7.62 2.81
N GLY A 113 -4.53 -8.89 2.41
CA GLY A 113 -5.59 -9.78 2.86
C GLY A 113 -5.32 -10.40 4.23
N ALA A 114 -6.17 -11.35 4.60
CA ALA A 114 -6.08 -12.13 5.83
C ALA A 114 -4.99 -13.23 5.78
N ALA A 115 -3.77 -12.85 5.36
CA ALA A 115 -2.64 -13.74 5.17
C ALA A 115 -1.72 -13.76 6.40
N GLN A 116 -1.12 -14.92 6.68
CA GLN A 116 -0.06 -15.02 7.69
C GLN A 116 1.21 -14.38 7.16
N GLY A 117 1.87 -13.52 7.95
CA GLY A 117 3.02 -12.74 7.48
C GLY A 117 2.67 -11.63 6.47
N GLY A 118 1.38 -11.38 6.20
CA GLY A 118 0.95 -10.23 5.39
C GLY A 118 1.07 -8.91 6.15
N LEU A 119 0.86 -7.80 5.44
CA LEU A 119 0.99 -6.44 5.95
C LEU A 119 0.16 -6.21 7.22
N VAL A 120 -1.12 -6.61 7.20
CA VAL A 120 -2.02 -6.49 8.36
C VAL A 120 -1.47 -7.26 9.57
N HIS A 121 -0.89 -8.44 9.35
CA HIS A 121 -0.33 -9.25 10.42
C HIS A 121 0.90 -8.56 11.04
N VAL A 122 1.84 -8.13 10.20
CA VAL A 122 3.09 -7.48 10.64
C VAL A 122 2.78 -6.19 11.39
N VAL A 123 1.95 -5.31 10.82
CA VAL A 123 1.59 -4.03 11.46
C VAL A 123 0.91 -4.23 12.80
N PHE A 124 -0.04 -5.18 12.90
CA PHE A 124 -0.70 -5.46 14.16
C PHE A 124 0.28 -5.94 15.24
N ARG A 125 1.29 -6.74 14.87
CA ARG A 125 2.28 -7.27 15.82
C ARG A 125 3.34 -6.25 16.23
N GLU A 126 3.80 -5.43 15.30
CA GLU A 126 4.92 -4.50 15.54
C GLU A 126 4.46 -3.14 16.06
N LYS A 127 3.29 -2.66 15.62
CA LYS A 127 2.77 -1.31 15.93
C LYS A 127 1.49 -1.33 16.74
N GLY A 128 0.90 -2.51 16.94
CA GLY A 128 -0.30 -2.68 17.76
C GLY A 128 -1.62 -2.44 17.02
N PRO A 129 -2.75 -2.57 17.74
CA PRO A 129 -4.09 -2.55 17.15
C PRO A 129 -4.50 -1.18 16.59
N GLU A 130 -4.14 -0.08 17.25
CA GLU A 130 -4.52 1.27 16.80
C GLU A 130 -3.83 1.66 15.50
N ALA A 131 -2.53 1.39 15.37
CA ALA A 131 -1.81 1.60 14.11
C ALA A 131 -2.37 0.73 12.98
N CYS A 132 -2.75 -0.52 13.29
CA CYS A 132 -3.40 -1.39 12.32
C CYS A 132 -4.79 -0.89 11.91
N ARG A 133 -5.54 -0.27 12.82
CA ARG A 133 -6.81 0.41 12.50
C ARG A 133 -6.58 1.59 11.55
N GLY A 134 -5.59 2.43 11.86
CA GLY A 134 -5.17 3.54 10.99
C GLY A 134 -4.80 3.07 9.58
N LEU A 135 -4.04 1.98 9.48
CA LEU A 135 -3.72 1.33 8.21
C LEU A 135 -4.98 0.93 7.43
N PHE A 136 -5.95 0.27 8.06
CA PHE A 136 -7.20 -0.12 7.38
C PHE A 136 -7.94 1.09 6.83
N SER A 137 -8.09 2.14 7.64
CA SER A 137 -8.74 3.38 7.22
C SER A 137 -7.99 4.06 6.07
N GLY A 138 -6.67 4.19 6.16
CA GLY A 138 -5.86 4.82 5.12
C GLY A 138 -5.89 4.07 3.80
N LEU A 139 -5.69 2.74 3.83
CA LEU A 139 -5.77 1.91 2.63
C LEU A 139 -7.13 2.01 1.96
N GLN A 140 -8.23 1.97 2.73
CA GLN A 140 -9.58 2.06 2.18
C GLN A 140 -9.89 3.44 1.63
N MET A 141 -9.59 4.52 2.36
CA MET A 141 -9.92 5.88 1.93
C MET A 141 -9.14 6.29 0.68
N VAL A 142 -7.82 6.08 0.66
CA VAL A 142 -6.96 6.43 -0.47
C VAL A 142 -7.36 5.66 -1.73
N VAL A 143 -7.52 4.34 -1.62
CA VAL A 143 -7.81 3.49 -2.78
C VAL A 143 -9.23 3.71 -3.26
N ASN A 144 -10.22 3.83 -2.37
CA ASN A 144 -11.61 4.06 -2.79
C ASN A 144 -11.78 5.43 -3.45
N TYR A 145 -11.12 6.47 -2.93
CA TYR A 145 -11.12 7.78 -3.57
C TYR A 145 -10.52 7.70 -4.98
N TRP A 146 -9.38 7.04 -5.13
CA TRP A 146 -8.76 6.85 -6.45
C TRP A 146 -9.66 6.04 -7.40
N LEU A 147 -10.25 4.95 -6.91
CA LEU A 147 -11.11 4.06 -7.69
C LEU A 147 -12.40 4.77 -8.15
N PHE A 148 -12.96 5.64 -7.31
CA PHE A 148 -14.12 6.45 -7.65
C PHE A 148 -13.89 7.33 -8.89
N HIS A 149 -12.67 7.85 -9.07
CA HIS A 149 -12.33 8.72 -10.20
C HIS A 149 -11.85 7.95 -11.44
N ASN A 150 -11.25 6.78 -11.26
CA ASN A 150 -10.69 5.99 -12.37
C ASN A 150 -11.69 4.98 -12.94
N GLY A 151 -12.72 4.62 -12.19
CA GLY A 151 -13.62 3.53 -12.53
C GLY A 151 -12.94 2.16 -12.44
N PHE A 152 -13.76 1.12 -12.46
CA PHE A 152 -13.28 -0.26 -12.51
C PHE A 152 -13.16 -0.75 -13.95
#